data_AF-A0A2N1DVP5-F1
#
_entry.id   AF-A0A2N1DVP5-F1
#
_cell.length_a   1.000
_cell.length_b   1.000
_cell.length_c   1.000
_cell.angle_alpha   90.00
_cell.angle_beta   90.00
_cell.angle_gamma   90.00
#
_symmetry.space_group_name_H-M   'P 1'
#
loop_
_entity.id
_entity.type
_entity.pdbx_description
1 polymer ?
#
loop_
_entity_poly.entity_id
_entity_poly.type
_entity_poly.pdbx_seq_one_letter_code
_entity_poly.pdbx_strand_id
1 'polypeptide(L)'
;MQFGINDEQGKSLGDGYIGLQPGADGKAQVPFSGFGSHFTAPHGSTDADGGPGASNSTTVDFKFGHKYNLTVEQDPKNLQRLSGYIQDVTDPDKVGPKQHVKDLYVDSKVSLATRHSGFVEHYGKDIDRSSQIAPTAGSFSAPFTTDDKGTITVGSVTNEGLYGRFRNSITGDLEVTRVNGESKELKFSFQGVGYQKPS
;
A
#
# COMPACT_ATOMS: atom_id res chain seq x y z
N MET A 1 0.22 -1.48 0.88
CA MET A 1 1.08 -2.50 1.49
C MET A 1 1.44 -2.01 2.88
N GLN A 2 1.17 -2.81 3.90
CA GLN A 2 1.55 -2.50 5.27
C GLN A 2 2.99 -2.92 5.51
N PHE A 3 3.66 -2.25 6.43
CA PHE A 3 4.96 -2.61 6.95
C PHE A 3 4.90 -2.50 8.47
N GLY A 4 5.88 -3.09 9.15
CA GLY A 4 6.06 -2.90 10.57
C GLY A 4 7.52 -2.71 10.89
N ILE A 5 7.74 -2.29 12.12
CA ILE A 5 9.04 -1.93 12.63
C ILE A 5 9.30 -2.66 13.94
N ASN A 6 10.51 -3.18 14.07
CA ASN A 6 11.00 -3.75 15.31
C ASN A 6 12.09 -2.86 15.90
N ASP A 7 12.20 -2.83 17.23
CA ASP A 7 13.34 -2.23 17.93
C ASP A 7 14.62 -3.07 17.75
N GLU A 8 15.74 -2.60 18.34
CA GLU A 8 17.03 -3.28 18.29
C GLU A 8 17.00 -4.69 18.93
N GLN A 9 16.01 -4.99 19.78
CA GLN A 9 15.81 -6.29 20.43
C GLN A 9 14.88 -7.21 19.61
N GLY A 10 14.38 -6.76 18.46
CA GLY A 10 13.47 -7.51 17.60
C GLY A 10 12.01 -7.49 18.08
N LYS A 11 11.67 -6.61 19.03
CA LYS A 11 10.28 -6.46 19.51
C LYS A 11 9.53 -5.49 18.62
N SER A 12 8.30 -5.85 18.27
CA SER A 12 7.39 -5.00 17.50
C SER A 12 7.18 -3.66 18.18
N LEU A 13 7.45 -2.58 17.45
CA LEU A 13 7.32 -1.20 17.90
C LEU A 13 6.11 -0.49 17.28
N GLY A 14 5.72 -0.89 16.07
CA GLY A 14 4.56 -0.32 15.39
C GLY A 14 4.44 -0.80 13.95
N ASP A 15 3.36 -0.36 13.31
CA ASP A 15 3.02 -0.70 11.93
C ASP A 15 2.69 0.56 11.13
N GLY A 16 2.69 0.45 9.82
CA GLY A 16 2.35 1.53 8.90
C GLY A 16 1.96 0.99 7.54
N TYR A 17 1.76 1.87 6.57
CA TYR A 17 1.53 1.48 5.19
C TYR A 17 2.10 2.49 4.19
N ILE A 18 2.44 1.97 3.01
CA ILE A 18 2.54 2.76 1.77
C ILE A 18 1.44 2.29 0.82
N GLY A 19 0.72 3.22 0.22
CA GLY A 19 -0.45 2.94 -0.61
C GLY A 19 -0.42 3.64 -1.95
N LEU A 20 -1.44 3.37 -2.76
CA LEU A 20 -1.70 4.08 -4.00
C LEU A 20 -3.20 4.35 -4.06
N GLN A 21 -3.56 5.62 -4.27
CA GLN A 21 -4.94 6.09 -4.39
C GLN A 21 -5.10 6.75 -5.77
N PRO A 22 -5.45 5.98 -6.81
CA PRO A 22 -5.65 6.50 -8.16
C PRO A 22 -6.78 7.53 -8.24
N GLY A 23 -6.53 8.64 -8.92
CA GLY A 23 -7.51 9.64 -9.31
C GLY A 23 -7.92 9.49 -10.78
N ALA A 24 -9.05 10.10 -11.15
CA ALA A 24 -9.56 10.09 -12.52
C ALA A 24 -8.77 11.02 -13.47
N ASP A 25 -7.92 11.89 -12.93
CA ASP A 25 -7.14 12.92 -13.63
C ASP A 25 -5.78 12.42 -14.14
N GLY A 26 -5.52 11.11 -14.10
CA GLY A 26 -4.22 10.53 -14.46
C GLY A 26 -3.14 10.78 -13.40
N LYS A 27 -3.54 11.12 -12.18
CA LYS A 27 -2.67 11.21 -11.01
C LYS A 27 -3.05 10.16 -9.98
N ALA A 28 -2.15 9.90 -9.05
CA ALA A 28 -2.46 9.15 -7.84
C ALA A 28 -1.86 9.84 -6.63
N GLN A 29 -2.56 9.79 -5.50
CA GLN A 29 -1.95 10.07 -4.20
C GLN A 29 -1.22 8.81 -3.73
N VAL A 30 0.02 8.97 -3.29
CA VAL A 30 0.79 7.90 -2.65
C VAL A 30 0.88 8.22 -1.16
N PRO A 31 -0.04 7.72 -0.32
CA PRO A 31 0.07 7.86 1.12
C PRO A 31 1.20 6.99 1.68
N PHE A 32 1.88 7.53 2.68
CA PHE A 32 2.89 6.84 3.47
C PHE A 32 2.70 7.22 4.94
N SER A 33 2.23 6.27 5.73
CA SER A 33 1.76 6.49 7.11
C SER A 33 2.36 5.48 8.07
N GLY A 34 2.58 5.90 9.31
CA GLY A 34 2.92 5.04 10.44
C GLY A 34 1.92 5.25 11.58
N PHE A 35 1.50 4.18 12.23
CA PHE A 35 0.50 4.18 13.31
C PHE A 35 1.16 4.16 14.68
N GLY A 36 0.64 4.96 15.61
CA GLY A 36 1.13 5.06 16.98
C GLY A 36 2.12 6.20 17.20
N SER A 37 2.42 6.48 18.46
CA SER A 37 3.15 7.68 18.90
C SER A 37 4.63 7.71 18.54
N HIS A 38 5.20 6.59 18.08
CA HIS A 38 6.61 6.50 17.71
C HIS A 38 6.92 7.20 16.39
N PHE A 39 5.92 7.40 15.54
CA PHE A 39 6.10 7.98 14.21
C PHE A 39 5.95 9.49 14.21
N THR A 40 6.77 10.16 13.40
CA THR A 40 6.65 11.59 13.10
C THR A 40 6.87 11.85 11.60
N ALA A 41 6.17 12.85 11.10
CA ALA A 41 6.24 13.32 9.72
C ALA A 41 6.47 14.84 9.74
N PRO A 42 7.72 15.34 9.71
CA PRO A 42 8.02 16.76 9.90
C PRO A 42 7.30 17.73 8.93
N HIS A 43 6.88 17.24 7.77
CA HIS A 43 6.16 18.00 6.75
C HIS A 43 4.78 17.41 6.43
N GLY A 44 4.26 16.56 7.31
CA GLY A 44 3.02 15.82 7.14
C GLY A 44 2.03 16.05 8.29
N SER A 45 1.11 15.11 8.42
CA SER A 45 0.13 15.05 9.51
C SER A 45 0.73 14.35 10.74
N THR A 46 0.31 14.79 11.93
CA THR A 46 0.55 14.10 13.21
C THR A 46 -0.47 13.00 13.50
N ASP A 47 -1.34 12.71 12.53
CA ASP A 47 -2.35 11.68 12.61
C ASP A 47 -2.20 10.73 11.41
N ALA A 48 -2.47 9.44 11.63
CA ALA A 48 -2.60 8.42 10.58
C ALA A 48 -4.04 7.90 10.59
N ASP A 49 -4.75 8.07 9.47
CA ASP A 49 -6.15 7.67 9.28
C ASP A 49 -7.11 8.15 10.39
N GLY A 50 -6.84 9.35 10.95
CA GLY A 50 -7.63 9.96 12.02
C GLY A 50 -7.34 9.43 13.43
N GLY A 51 -6.34 8.55 13.58
CA GLY A 51 -5.80 8.11 14.86
C GLY A 51 -4.36 8.57 15.10
N PRO A 52 -3.78 8.25 16.28
CA PRO A 52 -2.39 8.59 16.59
C PRO A 52 -1.42 8.00 15.57
N GLY A 53 -0.49 8.81 15.07
CA GLY A 53 0.48 8.34 14.08
C GLY A 53 1.24 9.46 13.42
N ALA A 54 1.70 9.20 12.20
CA ALA A 54 2.16 10.23 11.30
C ALA A 54 1.85 9.83 9.86
N SER A 55 1.51 10.80 9.03
CA SER A 55 1.17 10.54 7.63
C SER A 55 1.74 11.60 6.70
N ASN A 56 2.12 11.14 5.53
CA ASN A 56 2.63 11.93 4.44
C ASN A 56 1.96 11.45 3.14
N SER A 57 1.86 12.32 2.14
CA SER A 57 1.48 11.90 0.80
C SER A 57 2.23 12.68 -0.27
N THR A 58 2.35 12.07 -1.45
CA THR A 58 2.87 12.71 -2.65
C THR A 58 1.96 12.38 -3.83
N THR A 59 1.61 13.40 -4.60
CA THR A 59 0.93 13.23 -5.89
C THR A 59 1.93 12.81 -6.96
N VAL A 60 1.62 11.75 -7.69
CA VAL A 60 2.44 11.24 -8.79
C VAL A 60 1.64 11.08 -10.07
N ASP A 61 2.33 11.05 -11.21
CA ASP A 61 1.72 10.61 -12.46
C ASP A 61 1.32 9.14 -12.36
N PHE A 62 0.12 8.82 -12.83
CA PHE A 62 -0.44 7.49 -12.75
C PHE A 62 -1.12 7.08 -14.05
N LYS A 63 -0.96 5.81 -14.42
CA LYS A 63 -1.57 5.22 -15.60
C LYS A 63 -2.30 3.94 -15.21
N PHE A 64 -3.58 3.87 -15.55
CA PHE A 64 -4.35 2.64 -15.38
C PHE A 64 -3.74 1.51 -16.23
N GLY A 65 -3.73 0.30 -15.67
CA GLY A 65 -3.13 -0.89 -16.30
C GLY A 65 -1.62 -1.04 -16.13
N HIS A 66 -0.94 -0.06 -15.52
CA HIS A 66 0.47 -0.16 -15.20
C HIS A 66 0.71 -0.92 -13.89
N LYS A 67 1.91 -1.51 -13.76
CA LYS A 67 2.41 -2.15 -12.55
C LYS A 67 3.38 -1.20 -11.84
N TYR A 68 3.15 -1.00 -10.54
CA TYR A 68 3.98 -0.14 -9.71
C TYR A 68 4.55 -0.91 -8.52
N ASN A 69 5.83 -0.72 -8.24
CA ASN A 69 6.44 -1.09 -6.97
C ASN A 69 6.28 0.07 -5.98
N LEU A 70 5.78 -0.25 -4.79
CA LEU A 70 5.80 0.64 -3.63
C LEU A 70 6.85 0.11 -2.66
N THR A 71 7.89 0.88 -2.40
CA THR A 71 9.03 0.45 -1.57
C THR A 71 9.08 1.27 -0.29
N VAL A 72 9.31 0.62 0.83
CA VAL A 72 9.72 1.26 2.08
C VAL A 72 11.14 0.82 2.37
N GLU A 73 12.03 1.78 2.57
CA GLU A 73 13.43 1.52 2.89
C GLU A 73 13.78 2.18 4.21
N GLN A 74 14.59 1.50 5.01
CA GLN A 74 15.25 2.14 6.12
C GLN A 74 16.53 2.83 5.62
N ASP A 75 16.77 4.06 6.03
CA ASP A 75 18.00 4.75 5.68
C ASP A 75 19.20 4.13 6.41
N PRO A 76 20.22 3.60 5.69
CA PRO A 76 21.39 2.98 6.32
C PRO A 76 22.26 3.96 7.11
N LYS A 77 22.12 5.27 6.86
CA LYS A 77 22.85 6.33 7.59
C LYS A 77 22.04 6.90 8.75
N ASN A 78 20.74 6.65 8.77
CA ASN A 78 19.84 7.09 9.83
C ASN A 78 18.76 6.02 10.08
N LEU A 79 19.04 5.10 10.99
CA LEU A 79 18.15 3.98 11.31
C LEU A 79 16.81 4.41 11.97
N GLN A 80 16.61 5.70 12.21
CA GLN A 80 15.34 6.29 12.65
C GLN A 80 14.50 6.81 11.47
N ARG A 81 14.99 6.71 10.23
CA ARG A 81 14.31 7.24 9.04
C ARG A 81 13.88 6.12 8.11
N LEU A 82 12.61 6.15 7.75
CA LEU A 82 12.01 5.30 6.72
C LEU A 82 11.67 6.17 5.51
N SER A 83 12.04 5.74 4.32
CA SER A 83 11.76 6.44 3.06
C SER A 83 10.83 5.62 2.19
N GLY A 84 9.72 6.23 1.76
CA GLY A 84 8.77 5.65 0.81
C GLY A 84 9.14 6.00 -0.62
N TYR A 85 8.96 5.05 -1.53
CA TYR A 85 9.18 5.23 -2.97
C TYR A 85 8.09 4.58 -3.80
N ILE A 86 7.88 5.13 -4.99
CA ILE A 86 7.09 4.51 -6.05
C ILE A 86 7.92 4.41 -7.33
N GLN A 87 7.73 3.31 -8.07
CA GLN A 87 8.40 3.08 -9.33
C GLN A 87 7.47 2.35 -10.29
N ASP A 88 7.31 2.86 -11.52
CA ASP A 88 6.65 2.13 -12.60
C ASP A 88 7.57 1.01 -13.09
N VAL A 89 7.08 -0.23 -13.00
CA VAL A 89 7.82 -1.45 -13.38
C VAL A 89 7.03 -2.27 -14.40
N THR A 90 6.15 -1.60 -15.16
CA THR A 90 5.32 -2.23 -16.19
C THR A 90 6.18 -2.88 -17.28
N ASP A 91 7.21 -2.17 -17.74
CA ASP A 91 8.22 -2.68 -18.67
C ASP A 91 9.48 -3.06 -17.87
N PRO A 92 9.80 -4.36 -17.72
CA PRO A 92 10.96 -4.79 -16.96
C PRO A 92 12.29 -4.37 -17.60
N ASP A 93 12.32 -4.14 -18.92
CA ASP A 93 13.52 -3.67 -19.63
C ASP A 93 13.70 -2.16 -19.54
N LYS A 94 12.64 -1.44 -19.13
CA LYS A 94 12.59 0.03 -19.02
C LYS A 94 11.85 0.46 -17.75
N VAL A 95 12.36 -0.01 -16.62
CA VAL A 95 11.87 0.45 -15.30
C VAL A 95 11.93 1.97 -15.21
N GLY A 96 10.83 2.58 -14.76
CA GLY A 96 10.72 4.02 -14.56
C GLY A 96 11.65 4.51 -13.45
N PRO A 97 11.79 5.83 -13.28
CA PRO A 97 12.58 6.39 -12.19
C PRO A 97 11.96 6.00 -10.85
N LYS A 98 12.81 5.63 -9.89
CA LYS A 98 12.40 5.43 -8.48
C LYS A 98 12.14 6.79 -7.85
N GLN A 99 10.87 7.16 -7.77
CA GLN A 99 10.45 8.46 -7.27
C GLN A 99 10.32 8.41 -5.74
N HIS A 100 10.97 9.35 -5.05
CA HIS A 100 10.78 9.54 -3.62
C HIS A 100 9.38 10.06 -3.33
N VAL A 101 8.70 9.40 -2.41
CA VAL A 101 7.38 9.79 -1.92
C VAL A 101 7.61 10.78 -0.79
N LYS A 102 7.94 10.28 0.41
CA LYS A 102 8.24 11.06 1.62
C LYS A 102 9.01 10.19 2.61
N ASP A 103 9.50 10.84 3.67
CA ASP A 103 10.13 10.18 4.81
C ASP A 103 9.16 10.13 6.00
N LEU A 104 9.26 9.06 6.80
CA LEU A 104 8.75 8.98 8.16
C LEU A 104 9.95 8.83 9.12
N TYR A 105 9.83 9.42 10.29
CA TYR A 105 10.83 9.33 11.35
C TYR A 105 10.26 8.57 12.55
N VAL A 106 11.11 7.77 13.19
CA VAL A 106 10.79 7.01 14.39
C VAL A 106 11.66 7.53 15.53
N ASP A 107 11.11 7.61 16.75
CA ASP A 107 11.82 8.09 17.94
C ASP A 107 12.99 7.19 18.42
N SER A 108 13.14 6.02 17.81
CA SER A 108 14.14 5.01 18.12
C SER A 108 14.63 4.33 16.84
N LYS A 109 15.81 3.71 16.91
CA LYS A 109 16.33 2.94 15.77
C LYS A 109 15.48 1.71 15.58
N VAL A 110 15.15 1.42 14.33
CA VAL A 110 14.25 0.31 13.99
C VAL A 110 14.89 -0.69 13.04
N SER A 111 14.14 -1.71 12.66
CA SER A 111 14.36 -2.52 11.48
C SER A 111 13.00 -2.82 10.86
N LEU A 112 12.94 -2.97 9.53
CA LEU A 112 11.69 -3.35 8.86
C LEU A 112 11.39 -4.83 9.13
N ALA A 113 10.16 -5.10 9.56
CA ALA A 113 9.68 -6.45 9.76
C ALA A 113 9.19 -7.07 8.43
N THR A 114 9.33 -8.39 8.33
CA THR A 114 9.17 -9.14 7.06
C THR A 114 7.75 -9.67 6.82
N ARG A 115 6.83 -9.51 7.79
CA ARG A 115 5.48 -10.09 7.73
C ARG A 115 4.41 -9.03 7.93
N HIS A 116 3.85 -8.53 6.82
CA HIS A 116 2.76 -7.56 6.86
C HIS A 116 1.77 -7.79 5.72
N SER A 117 0.57 -7.24 5.89
CA SER A 117 -0.54 -7.45 4.98
C SER A 117 -0.65 -6.34 3.93
N GLY A 118 -1.59 -6.48 2.99
CA GLY A 118 -2.03 -5.41 2.11
C GLY A 118 -3.55 -5.37 2.08
N PHE A 119 -4.12 -4.23 1.74
CA PHE A 119 -5.56 -4.07 1.64
C PHE A 119 -5.92 -3.21 0.42
N VAL A 120 -7.14 -3.39 -0.05
CA VAL A 120 -7.82 -2.50 -1.00
C VAL A 120 -8.97 -1.87 -0.27
N GLU A 121 -9.01 -0.55 -0.29
CA GLU A 121 -10.14 0.18 0.24
C GLU A 121 -10.71 1.06 -0.86
N HIS A 122 -12.04 1.06 -0.97
CA HIS A 122 -12.75 2.05 -1.76
C HIS A 122 -13.14 3.21 -0.83
N TYR A 123 -12.38 4.28 -0.89
CA TYR A 123 -12.54 5.47 -0.05
C TYR A 123 -12.86 6.70 -0.90
N GLY A 124 -13.82 7.51 -0.46
CA GLY A 124 -14.26 8.73 -1.13
C GLY A 124 -15.43 9.37 -0.39
N LYS A 125 -15.58 10.70 -0.48
CA LYS A 125 -16.76 11.38 0.08
C LYS A 125 -18.00 11.03 -0.75
N ASP A 126 -19.10 10.81 -0.05
CA ASP A 126 -20.46 10.65 -0.57
C ASP A 126 -20.80 9.34 -1.28
N ILE A 127 -20.24 8.21 -0.81
CA ILE A 127 -20.83 6.89 -1.09
C ILE A 127 -21.89 6.60 -0.04
N ASP A 128 -23.15 6.78 -0.39
CA ASP A 128 -24.29 6.45 0.45
C ASP A 128 -25.12 5.28 -0.11
N ARG A 129 -24.85 4.88 -1.36
CA ARG A 129 -25.50 3.75 -2.04
C ARG A 129 -24.52 2.93 -2.88
N SER A 130 -24.79 1.62 -2.98
CA SER A 130 -23.98 0.69 -3.76
C SER A 130 -23.83 1.11 -5.22
N SER A 131 -24.89 1.61 -5.84
CA SER A 131 -24.92 1.97 -7.26
C SER A 131 -23.92 3.07 -7.66
N GLN A 132 -23.28 3.77 -6.71
CA GLN A 132 -22.20 4.73 -6.96
C GLN A 132 -20.82 4.08 -7.11
N ILE A 133 -20.67 2.82 -6.66
CA ILE A 133 -19.40 2.10 -6.71
C ILE A 133 -19.20 1.61 -8.14
N ALA A 134 -18.36 2.33 -8.88
CA ALA A 134 -18.03 2.00 -10.25
C ALA A 134 -17.22 0.69 -10.35
N PRO A 135 -17.31 -0.01 -11.49
CA PRO A 135 -16.47 -1.17 -11.77
C PRO A 135 -15.00 -0.81 -11.60
N THR A 136 -14.35 -1.51 -10.69
CA THR A 136 -12.95 -1.32 -10.34
C THR A 136 -12.27 -2.68 -10.39
N ALA A 137 -11.07 -2.74 -10.95
CA ALA A 137 -10.27 -3.95 -10.97
C ALA A 137 -8.80 -3.62 -10.76
N GLY A 138 -8.05 -4.58 -10.24
CA GLY A 138 -6.62 -4.44 -10.00
C GLY A 138 -5.99 -5.75 -9.59
N SER A 139 -4.70 -5.68 -9.25
CA SER A 139 -3.96 -6.83 -8.76
C SER A 139 -2.88 -6.42 -7.77
N PHE A 140 -2.54 -7.36 -6.88
CA PHE A 140 -1.41 -7.25 -5.97
C PHE A 140 -0.56 -8.51 -6.08
N SER A 141 0.74 -8.32 -6.21
CA SER A 141 1.71 -9.39 -5.98
C SER A 141 2.09 -9.45 -4.51
N ALA A 142 2.53 -10.62 -4.05
CA ALA A 142 3.09 -10.77 -2.72
C ALA A 142 4.26 -9.79 -2.53
N PRO A 143 4.38 -9.18 -1.33
CA PRO A 143 5.50 -8.32 -1.03
C PRO A 143 6.80 -9.13 -1.09
N PHE A 144 7.90 -8.45 -1.41
CA PHE A 144 9.23 -9.04 -1.38
C PHE A 144 10.19 -8.10 -0.68
N THR A 145 11.21 -8.67 -0.04
CA THR A 145 12.34 -7.93 0.50
C THR A 145 13.58 -8.23 -0.33
N THR A 146 14.50 -7.26 -0.37
CA THR A 146 15.82 -7.42 -0.96
C THR A 146 16.83 -7.14 0.14
N ASP A 147 17.74 -8.08 0.41
CA ASP A 147 18.80 -7.88 1.39
C ASP A 147 19.98 -7.08 0.80
N ASP A 148 20.97 -6.76 1.64
CA ASP A 148 22.17 -6.02 1.24
C ASP A 148 23.02 -6.72 0.15
N LYS A 149 22.77 -8.02 -0.08
CA LYS A 149 23.43 -8.83 -1.13
C LYS A 149 22.62 -8.91 -2.42
N GLY A 150 21.44 -8.27 -2.46
CA GLY A 150 20.51 -8.34 -3.58
C GLY A 150 19.65 -9.60 -3.59
N THR A 151 19.65 -10.39 -2.52
CA THR A 151 18.84 -11.61 -2.41
C THR A 151 17.37 -11.23 -2.22
N ILE A 152 16.51 -11.67 -3.13
CA ILE A 152 15.07 -11.44 -3.05
C ILE A 152 14.39 -12.55 -2.26
N THR A 153 13.65 -12.17 -1.22
CA THR A 153 12.74 -13.08 -0.51
C THR A 153 11.30 -12.66 -0.78
N VAL A 154 10.54 -13.51 -1.46
CA VAL A 154 9.14 -13.25 -1.80
C VAL A 154 8.22 -13.83 -0.73
N GLY A 155 7.39 -12.98 -0.11
CA GLY A 155 6.39 -13.38 0.87
C GLY A 155 5.15 -14.00 0.23
N SER A 156 4.02 -13.86 0.90
CA SER A 156 2.71 -14.33 0.44
C SER A 156 1.67 -13.22 0.49
N VAL A 157 0.66 -13.28 -0.37
CA VAL A 157 -0.53 -12.43 -0.29
C VAL A 157 -1.68 -13.22 0.33
N THR A 158 -2.21 -12.76 1.44
CA THR A 158 -3.41 -13.33 2.06
C THR A 158 -4.64 -12.52 1.68
N ASN A 159 -5.76 -13.20 1.50
CA ASN A 159 -7.06 -12.56 1.30
C ASN A 159 -7.89 -12.69 2.58
N GLU A 160 -8.37 -11.56 3.10
CA GLU A 160 -9.34 -11.52 4.21
C GLU A 160 -10.77 -11.19 3.75
N GLY A 161 -10.96 -10.99 2.44
CA GLY A 161 -12.23 -10.57 1.84
C GLY A 161 -12.38 -9.05 1.75
N LEU A 162 -13.57 -8.61 1.35
CA LEU A 162 -13.89 -7.19 1.22
C LEU A 162 -14.35 -6.64 2.58
N TYR A 163 -13.75 -5.53 3.00
CA TYR A 163 -14.07 -4.80 4.24
C TYR A 163 -14.66 -3.42 3.92
N GLY A 164 -15.47 -2.86 4.83
CA GLY A 164 -16.00 -1.50 4.73
C GLY A 164 -17.53 -1.39 4.71
N ARG A 165 -18.03 -0.14 4.68
CA ARG A 165 -19.45 0.26 4.86
C ARG A 165 -20.42 -0.41 3.86
N PHE A 166 -19.93 -0.90 2.73
CA PHE A 166 -20.72 -1.53 1.66
C PHE A 166 -20.29 -2.96 1.31
N ARG A 167 -19.60 -3.67 2.23
CA ARG A 167 -19.08 -5.02 1.94
C ARG A 167 -20.14 -6.01 1.40
N ASN A 168 -21.40 -5.88 1.84
CA ASN A 168 -22.51 -6.75 1.42
C ASN A 168 -23.24 -6.23 0.17
N SER A 169 -22.85 -5.06 -0.34
CA SER A 169 -23.54 -4.34 -1.41
C SER A 169 -22.64 -4.18 -2.65
N ILE A 170 -21.58 -4.97 -2.72
CA ILE A 170 -20.66 -5.07 -3.84
C ILE A 170 -20.64 -6.50 -4.36
N THR A 171 -20.36 -6.65 -5.66
CA THR A 171 -20.20 -7.93 -6.35
C THR A 171 -18.96 -7.86 -7.23
N GLY A 172 -18.32 -9.00 -7.47
CA GLY A 172 -17.14 -9.09 -8.31
C GLY A 172 -16.38 -10.39 -8.07
N ASP A 173 -15.21 -10.48 -8.68
CA ASP A 173 -14.40 -11.68 -8.69
C ASP A 173 -13.10 -11.46 -7.92
N LEU A 174 -12.62 -12.55 -7.34
CA LEU A 174 -11.32 -12.60 -6.71
C LEU A 174 -10.60 -13.87 -7.15
N GLU A 175 -9.45 -13.69 -7.79
CA GLU A 175 -8.60 -14.79 -8.23
C GLU A 175 -7.28 -14.75 -7.46
N VAL A 176 -6.85 -15.92 -6.97
CA VAL A 176 -5.59 -16.05 -6.23
C VAL A 176 -4.68 -17.04 -6.96
N THR A 177 -3.54 -16.56 -7.43
CA THR A 177 -2.49 -17.40 -8.01
C THR A 177 -1.62 -17.96 -6.91
N ARG A 178 -1.49 -19.29 -6.84
CA ARG A 178 -0.62 -19.99 -5.88
C ARG A 178 0.59 -20.62 -6.58
N VAL A 179 1.75 -20.52 -5.94
CA VAL A 179 2.99 -21.20 -6.34
C VAL A 179 3.46 -22.02 -5.15
N ASN A 180 3.66 -23.32 -5.34
CA ASN A 180 4.08 -24.25 -4.28
C ASN A 180 3.19 -24.20 -3.02
N GLY A 181 1.88 -23.97 -3.19
CA GLY A 181 0.92 -23.88 -2.09
C GLY A 181 0.82 -22.49 -1.43
N GLU A 182 1.71 -21.56 -1.75
CA GLU A 182 1.68 -20.18 -1.23
C GLU A 182 1.00 -19.24 -2.22
N SER A 183 0.13 -18.37 -1.72
CA SER A 183 -0.52 -17.32 -2.52
C SER A 183 0.50 -16.23 -2.90
N LYS A 184 0.68 -15.98 -4.21
CA LYS A 184 1.69 -15.03 -4.73
C LYS A 184 1.11 -13.85 -5.49
N GLU A 185 -0.10 -13.98 -6.01
CA GLU A 185 -0.79 -12.88 -6.69
C GLU A 185 -2.28 -12.96 -6.38
N LEU A 186 -2.90 -11.79 -6.25
CA LEU A 186 -4.32 -11.62 -6.08
C LEU A 186 -4.80 -10.65 -7.15
N LYS A 187 -5.80 -11.05 -7.93
CA LYS A 187 -6.53 -10.19 -8.86
C LYS A 187 -7.93 -10.01 -8.33
N PHE A 188 -8.42 -8.78 -8.35
CA PHE A 188 -9.76 -8.47 -7.87
C PHE A 188 -10.50 -7.62 -8.89
N SER A 189 -11.81 -7.80 -8.91
CA SER A 189 -12.76 -6.88 -9.48
C SER A 189 -13.89 -6.66 -8.47
N PHE A 190 -14.46 -5.46 -8.44
CA PHE A 190 -15.69 -5.20 -7.73
C PHE A 190 -16.48 -4.08 -8.38
N GLN A 191 -17.79 -4.09 -8.17
CA GLN A 191 -18.70 -3.01 -8.48
C GLN A 191 -19.85 -3.02 -7.48
N GLY A 192 -20.59 -1.92 -7.42
CA GLY A 192 -21.83 -1.85 -6.66
C GLY A 192 -22.91 -2.78 -7.19
N VAL A 193 -23.66 -3.44 -6.31
CA VAL A 193 -24.90 -4.12 -6.69
C VAL A 193 -25.87 -3.06 -7.22
N GLY A 194 -26.37 -3.27 -8.44
CA GLY A 194 -27.25 -2.32 -9.13
C GLY A 194 -26.53 -1.15 -9.79
N TYR A 195 -25.20 -1.20 -9.95
CA TYR A 195 -24.48 -0.24 -10.78
C TYR A 195 -25.01 -0.29 -12.22
N GLN A 196 -25.45 0.86 -12.72
CA GLN A 196 -25.77 1.08 -14.13
C GLN A 196 -24.74 2.06 -14.68
N LYS A 197 -24.08 1.69 -15.77
CA LYS A 197 -23.14 2.59 -16.44
C LYS A 197 -23.88 3.88 -16.82
N PRO A 198 -23.41 5.06 -16.41
CA PRO A 198 -24.00 6.32 -16.84
C PRO A 198 -24.02 6.36 -18.37
N SER A 199 -25.22 6.58 -18.93
CA SER A 199 -25.47 6.76 -20.36
C SER A 199 -24.89 8.08 -20.86
#